data_AF-A0A3D6CYB8-F1
#
_entry.id   AF-A0A3D6CYB8-F1
#
_cell.length_a   1.000
_cell.length_b   1.000
_cell.length_c   1.000
_cell.angle_alpha   90.00
_cell.angle_beta   90.00
_cell.angle_gamma   90.00
#
_symmetry.space_group_name_H-M   'P 1'
#
loop_
_entity.id
_entity.type
_entity.pdbx_description
1 polymer ?
#
loop_
_entity_poly.entity_id
_entity_poly.type
_entity_poly.pdbx_seq_one_letter_code
_entity_poly.pdbx_strand_id
1 'polypeptide(L)'
;MVISEVMYHPRGDKPEYIEFYNQTPTPLDMADWELRGGIHFDFPSFDPDLAEDGFAKAWERFVVSNVSPGELRAHYGIPQSVRVFGPWSGDLSDAEDTIILKDKNEVVLVRLDYEDDGRWPLAADGLGHALVLSSGDQSVNDWRAWKASERPDGTPGTEPIQGAETPVDSPELDLTQGIVLVDFGDKWRFHDANENLGTSWRRVGFDDTSWKEGSGLFGFENSALPDPGIQTPLNDEDQLTYYFRKSFQFQGDPRGASLNLDMILDDGAVVYLNGTEVGRIRMPNGTITFTTTSAGGAVTNATLEEDLLQPAGNLLRSGTNELAVELHQTNTTSSDAVFGARLRLTTSSRSSVVINEVLPMPGDTGFIEIYNPLPVAVSLKGYFISDDPGRLDKAMITEDLTVAPRGFQSISYSDIPLSAKTGTIVYLTEPDGNSPVSA
;
A
#
# COMPACT_ATOMS: atom_id res chain seq x y z
N MET A 1 -5.87 -24.35 -12.61
CA MET A 1 -4.70 -24.73 -11.80
C MET A 1 -3.50 -24.76 -12.72
N VAL A 2 -2.38 -24.17 -12.30
CA VAL A 2 -1.10 -24.20 -13.03
C VAL A 2 0.05 -24.45 -12.07
N ILE A 3 1.18 -24.93 -12.59
CA ILE A 3 2.47 -24.88 -11.89
C ILE A 3 3.05 -23.49 -12.17
N SER A 4 3.37 -22.73 -11.12
CA SER A 4 3.88 -21.36 -11.23
C SER A 4 5.39 -21.25 -11.02
N GLU A 5 5.97 -22.13 -10.20
CA GLU A 5 7.39 -22.14 -9.91
C GLU A 5 7.90 -23.57 -9.64
N VAL A 6 9.10 -23.91 -10.11
CA VAL A 6 9.75 -25.20 -9.88
C VAL A 6 11.22 -24.98 -9.54
N MET A 7 11.63 -25.37 -8.34
CA MET A 7 13.04 -25.46 -7.95
C MET A 7 13.51 -26.90 -8.06
N TYR A 8 14.00 -27.28 -9.23
CA TYR A 8 14.44 -28.64 -9.52
C TYR A 8 15.94 -28.87 -9.27
N HIS A 9 16.77 -27.82 -9.29
CA HIS A 9 18.23 -27.93 -9.09
C HIS A 9 18.73 -26.85 -8.11
N PRO A 10 18.38 -26.96 -6.81
CA PRO A 10 18.70 -25.96 -5.79
C PRO A 10 20.21 -25.86 -5.49
N ARG A 11 20.66 -24.71 -4.96
CA ARG A 11 22.07 -24.53 -4.54
C ARG A 11 22.35 -25.22 -3.20
N GLY A 12 23.38 -26.06 -3.19
CA GLY A 12 23.86 -26.71 -1.95
C GLY A 12 22.83 -27.72 -1.43
N ASP A 13 22.67 -27.80 -0.11
CA ASP A 13 21.76 -28.78 0.52
C ASP A 13 20.32 -28.22 0.69
N LYS A 14 19.91 -27.28 -0.17
CA LYS A 14 18.56 -26.70 -0.09
C LYS A 14 17.53 -27.67 -0.68
N PRO A 15 16.30 -27.71 -0.13
CA PRO A 15 15.26 -28.62 -0.61
C PRO A 15 14.63 -28.15 -1.93
N GLU A 16 14.17 -29.11 -2.70
CA GLU A 16 13.38 -28.90 -3.92
C GLU A 16 11.93 -28.51 -3.55
N TYR A 17 11.27 -27.77 -4.45
CA TYR A 17 9.86 -27.45 -4.29
C TYR A 17 9.14 -27.24 -5.62
N ILE A 18 7.82 -27.38 -5.58
CA ILE A 18 6.90 -27.03 -6.67
C ILE A 18 5.82 -26.12 -6.11
N GLU A 19 5.58 -25.00 -6.77
CA GLU A 19 4.49 -24.09 -6.47
C GLU A 19 3.34 -24.26 -7.46
N PHE A 20 2.13 -24.29 -6.92
CA PHE A 20 0.88 -24.32 -7.68
C PHE A 20 0.07 -23.06 -7.43
N TYR A 21 -0.61 -22.58 -8.47
CA TYR A 21 -1.47 -21.40 -8.40
C TYR A 21 -2.87 -21.66 -8.97
N ASN A 22 -3.90 -21.38 -8.16
CA ASN A 22 -5.28 -21.33 -8.64
C ASN A 22 -5.58 -19.98 -9.30
N GLN A 23 -5.39 -19.89 -10.62
CA GLN A 23 -5.69 -18.70 -11.44
C GLN A 23 -7.18 -18.40 -11.64
N THR A 24 -8.05 -18.83 -10.73
CA THR A 24 -9.49 -18.62 -10.88
C THR A 24 -10.09 -18.12 -9.57
N PRO A 25 -11.20 -17.37 -9.65
CA PRO A 25 -11.97 -17.00 -8.46
C PRO A 25 -12.78 -18.19 -7.90
N THR A 26 -12.67 -19.38 -8.51
CA THR A 26 -13.41 -20.58 -8.12
C THR A 26 -12.50 -21.48 -7.29
N PRO A 27 -12.87 -21.79 -6.03
CA PRO A 27 -12.16 -22.79 -5.27
C PRO A 27 -12.21 -24.16 -5.96
N LEU A 28 -11.08 -24.87 -5.96
CA LEU A 28 -10.96 -26.19 -6.55
C LEU A 28 -10.84 -27.23 -5.45
N ASP A 29 -11.68 -28.27 -5.48
CA ASP A 29 -11.59 -29.41 -4.56
C ASP A 29 -10.27 -30.14 -4.81
N MET A 30 -9.37 -30.07 -3.82
CA MET A 30 -8.04 -30.67 -3.83
C MET A 30 -7.91 -31.94 -2.98
N ALA A 31 -9.02 -32.39 -2.40
CA ALA A 31 -9.02 -33.62 -1.64
C ALA A 31 -8.67 -34.80 -2.56
N ASP A 32 -7.75 -35.65 -2.09
CA ASP A 32 -7.25 -36.82 -2.81
C ASP A 32 -6.65 -36.49 -4.19
N TRP A 33 -6.09 -35.27 -4.37
CA TRP A 33 -5.22 -34.99 -5.50
C TRP A 33 -3.91 -35.77 -5.40
N GLU A 34 -3.25 -35.97 -6.54
CA GLU A 34 -2.02 -36.74 -6.64
C GLU A 34 -0.95 -36.01 -7.45
N LEU A 35 0.27 -35.91 -6.91
CA LEU A 35 1.47 -35.64 -7.70
C LEU A 35 2.10 -36.96 -8.12
N ARG A 36 2.43 -37.05 -9.41
CA ARG A 36 3.03 -38.20 -10.08
C ARG A 36 4.09 -37.73 -11.08
N GLY A 37 4.94 -38.65 -11.52
CA GLY A 37 6.08 -38.35 -12.39
C GLY A 37 7.37 -38.85 -11.74
N GLY A 38 8.41 -38.02 -11.71
CA GLY A 38 9.61 -38.26 -10.88
C GLY A 38 9.31 -38.28 -9.37
N ILE A 39 8.29 -37.51 -8.95
CA ILE A 39 7.87 -37.42 -7.54
C ILE A 39 6.46 -37.99 -7.30
N HIS A 40 6.21 -38.37 -6.05
CA HIS A 40 4.96 -38.97 -5.58
C HIS A 40 4.50 -38.31 -4.27
N PHE A 41 3.33 -37.70 -4.30
CA PHE A 41 2.65 -37.13 -3.13
C PHE A 41 1.14 -37.28 -3.28
N ASP A 42 0.47 -37.65 -2.19
CA ASP A 42 -0.99 -37.73 -2.12
C ASP A 42 -1.48 -36.62 -1.21
N PHE A 43 -2.37 -35.77 -1.72
CA PHE A 43 -3.00 -34.72 -0.92
C PHE A 43 -3.98 -35.32 0.09
N PRO A 44 -4.18 -34.68 1.24
CA PRO A 44 -5.11 -35.17 2.25
C PRO A 44 -6.52 -35.40 1.70
N SER A 45 -7.18 -36.45 2.19
CA SER A 45 -8.61 -36.63 1.96
C SER A 45 -9.42 -35.51 2.62
N PHE A 46 -10.66 -35.29 2.16
CA PHE A 46 -11.55 -34.28 2.74
C PHE A 46 -11.84 -34.57 4.22
N ASP A 47 -11.60 -33.57 5.07
CA ASP A 47 -11.94 -33.59 6.49
C ASP A 47 -13.12 -32.63 6.75
N PRO A 48 -14.29 -33.11 7.24
CA PRO A 48 -15.43 -32.25 7.53
C PRO A 48 -15.16 -31.23 8.65
N ASP A 49 -14.23 -31.50 9.57
CA ASP A 49 -13.88 -30.57 10.66
C ASP A 49 -12.91 -29.47 10.20
N LEU A 50 -12.22 -29.71 9.07
CA LEU A 50 -11.28 -28.78 8.42
C LEU A 50 -11.66 -28.59 6.95
N ALA A 51 -12.94 -28.35 6.68
CA ALA A 51 -13.48 -28.38 5.32
C ALA A 51 -12.77 -27.43 4.34
N GLU A 52 -12.22 -26.30 4.81
CA GLU A 52 -11.46 -25.36 3.98
C GLU A 52 -10.14 -25.92 3.47
N ASP A 53 -9.51 -26.86 4.18
CA ASP A 53 -8.20 -27.42 3.83
C ASP A 53 -8.29 -28.34 2.61
N GLY A 54 -9.47 -28.90 2.35
CA GLY A 54 -9.77 -29.72 1.18
C GLY A 54 -9.91 -28.94 -0.13
N PHE A 55 -9.75 -27.61 -0.12
CA PHE A 55 -9.87 -26.79 -1.32
C PHE A 55 -8.61 -25.95 -1.58
N ALA A 56 -8.18 -25.85 -2.85
CA ALA A 56 -7.41 -24.71 -3.34
C ALA A 56 -8.35 -23.51 -3.40
N LYS A 57 -8.14 -22.51 -2.53
CA LYS A 57 -8.93 -21.29 -2.46
C LYS A 57 -8.78 -20.48 -3.75
N ALA A 58 -9.72 -19.57 -3.97
CA ALA A 58 -9.65 -18.62 -5.08
C ALA A 58 -8.32 -17.86 -5.04
N TRP A 59 -7.60 -17.80 -6.17
CA TRP A 59 -6.32 -17.08 -6.28
C TRP A 59 -5.25 -17.51 -5.26
N GLU A 60 -5.32 -18.76 -4.77
CA GLU A 60 -4.36 -19.24 -3.79
C GLU A 60 -3.13 -19.87 -4.44
N ARG A 61 -1.97 -19.62 -3.81
CA ARG A 61 -0.73 -20.36 -3.99
C ARG A 61 -0.47 -21.33 -2.86
N PHE A 62 0.04 -22.50 -3.20
CA PHE A 62 0.56 -23.44 -2.23
C PHE A 62 1.80 -24.14 -2.78
N VAL A 63 2.65 -24.59 -1.87
CA VAL A 63 3.95 -25.19 -2.19
C VAL A 63 3.97 -26.63 -1.73
N VAL A 64 4.59 -27.51 -2.51
CA VAL A 64 4.90 -28.89 -2.11
C VAL A 64 6.41 -29.06 -2.15
N SER A 65 7.00 -29.88 -1.26
CA SER A 65 8.46 -30.09 -1.20
C SER A 65 8.86 -31.52 -0.85
N ASN A 66 10.11 -31.88 -1.14
CA ASN A 66 10.77 -33.13 -0.73
C ASN A 66 11.05 -33.22 0.78
N VAL A 67 10.94 -32.11 1.52
CA VAL A 67 11.11 -32.07 2.98
C VAL A 67 9.81 -31.70 3.70
N SER A 68 9.85 -31.73 5.03
CA SER A 68 8.70 -31.35 5.85
C SER A 68 8.35 -29.85 5.68
N PRO A 69 7.07 -29.45 5.86
CA PRO A 69 6.67 -28.03 5.77
C PRO A 69 7.48 -27.09 6.67
N GLY A 70 7.85 -27.53 7.87
CA GLY A 70 8.66 -26.72 8.79
C GLY A 70 10.09 -26.52 8.32
N GLU A 71 10.67 -27.54 7.68
CA GLU A 71 12.03 -27.49 7.13
C GLU A 71 12.09 -26.61 5.89
N LEU A 72 11.16 -26.77 4.94
CA LEU A 72 11.08 -25.91 3.76
C LEU A 72 10.97 -24.42 4.15
N ARG A 73 10.10 -24.13 5.12
CA ARG A 73 9.96 -22.76 5.68
C ARG A 73 11.26 -22.23 6.25
N ALA A 74 12.05 -23.05 6.93
CA ALA A 74 13.33 -22.64 7.51
C ALA A 74 14.38 -22.32 6.43
N HIS A 75 14.37 -23.05 5.30
CA HIS A 75 15.30 -22.84 4.20
C HIS A 75 14.98 -21.61 3.34
N TYR A 76 13.69 -21.30 3.14
CA TYR A 76 13.24 -20.27 2.20
C TYR A 76 12.49 -19.09 2.83
N GLY A 77 12.22 -19.11 4.13
CA GLY A 77 11.52 -18.01 4.82
C GLY A 77 10.03 -17.90 4.49
N ILE A 78 9.38 -19.00 4.13
CA ILE A 78 7.98 -19.02 3.66
C ILE A 78 7.00 -18.64 4.80
N PRO A 79 6.15 -17.60 4.64
CA PRO A 79 5.19 -17.17 5.67
C PRO A 79 4.19 -18.26 6.08
N GLN A 80 3.79 -18.29 7.35
CA GLN A 80 2.83 -19.26 7.88
C GLN A 80 1.45 -19.23 7.18
N SER A 81 1.11 -18.11 6.53
CA SER A 81 -0.10 -17.96 5.73
C SER A 81 -0.10 -18.78 4.44
N VAL A 82 1.07 -19.14 3.90
CA VAL A 82 1.19 -19.97 2.70
C VAL A 82 1.03 -21.43 3.09
N ARG A 83 0.15 -22.18 2.42
CA ARG A 83 0.06 -23.63 2.66
C ARG A 83 1.26 -24.36 2.04
N VAL A 84 1.89 -25.21 2.84
CA VAL A 84 3.04 -26.02 2.44
C VAL A 84 2.75 -27.48 2.73
N PHE A 85 2.96 -28.32 1.72
CA PHE A 85 2.76 -29.75 1.75
C PHE A 85 4.09 -30.49 1.55
N GLY A 86 4.11 -31.76 1.95
CA GLY A 86 5.29 -32.61 1.88
C GLY A 86 5.49 -33.41 3.17
N PRO A 87 6.55 -34.24 3.26
CA PRO A 87 7.49 -34.51 2.18
C PRO A 87 6.85 -35.37 1.08
N TRP A 88 7.13 -35.06 -0.20
CA TRP A 88 6.91 -36.05 -1.26
C TRP A 88 7.98 -37.14 -1.21
N SER A 89 7.78 -38.20 -2.00
CA SER A 89 8.77 -39.25 -2.23
C SER A 89 9.22 -39.27 -3.69
N GLY A 90 10.40 -39.83 -3.96
CA GLY A 90 11.10 -39.63 -5.24
C GLY A 90 11.82 -38.28 -5.27
N ASP A 91 12.47 -38.00 -6.39
CA ASP A 91 13.33 -36.83 -6.57
C ASP A 91 13.00 -36.20 -7.93
N LEU A 92 13.12 -34.88 -8.03
CA LEU A 92 13.12 -34.20 -9.32
C LEU A 92 14.49 -34.40 -9.97
N SER A 93 14.51 -34.74 -11.25
CA SER A 93 15.76 -34.81 -12.01
C SER A 93 16.37 -33.41 -12.18
N ASP A 94 17.66 -33.27 -11.86
CA ASP A 94 18.44 -32.06 -12.17
C ASP A 94 18.59 -31.81 -13.69
N ALA A 95 18.17 -32.76 -14.54
CA ALA A 95 18.28 -32.67 -15.99
C ALA A 95 16.93 -32.54 -16.70
N GLU A 96 16.09 -33.56 -16.66
CA GLU A 96 14.77 -33.56 -17.30
C GLU A 96 13.78 -34.38 -16.48
N ASP A 97 12.55 -33.91 -16.32
CA ASP A 97 11.50 -34.67 -15.63
C ASP A 97 10.09 -34.24 -16.06
N THR A 98 9.13 -35.08 -15.68
CA THR A 98 7.70 -34.80 -15.81
C THR A 98 7.09 -34.63 -14.42
N ILE A 99 6.36 -33.53 -14.22
CA ILE A 99 5.49 -33.28 -13.07
C ILE A 99 4.04 -33.39 -13.54
N ILE A 100 3.24 -34.24 -12.89
CA ILE A 100 1.81 -34.45 -13.20
C ILE A 100 0.99 -34.25 -11.92
N LEU A 101 0.07 -33.29 -11.93
CA LEU A 101 -0.97 -33.15 -10.91
C LEU A 101 -2.27 -33.75 -11.45
N LYS A 102 -2.86 -34.67 -10.69
CA LYS A 102 -4.15 -35.31 -10.99
C LYS A 102 -5.18 -35.02 -9.91
N ASP A 103 -6.46 -34.99 -10.30
CA ASP A 103 -7.56 -35.01 -9.35
C ASP A 103 -7.87 -36.42 -8.83
N LYS A 104 -8.80 -36.52 -7.87
CA LYS A 104 -9.27 -37.78 -7.28
C LYS A 104 -9.92 -38.78 -8.26
N ASN A 105 -10.23 -38.35 -9.48
CA ASN A 105 -10.76 -39.18 -10.55
C ASN A 105 -9.67 -39.55 -11.58
N GLU A 106 -8.40 -39.33 -11.23
CA GLU A 106 -7.21 -39.51 -12.08
C GLU A 106 -7.14 -38.58 -13.31
N VAL A 107 -7.95 -37.51 -13.34
CA VAL A 107 -7.91 -36.51 -14.41
C VAL A 107 -6.68 -35.63 -14.23
N VAL A 108 -5.86 -35.52 -15.27
CA VAL A 108 -4.69 -34.63 -15.28
C VAL A 108 -5.16 -33.17 -15.28
N LEU A 109 -4.83 -32.45 -14.20
CA LEU A 109 -5.11 -31.02 -14.04
C LEU A 109 -4.02 -30.17 -14.69
N VAL A 110 -2.77 -30.53 -14.46
CA VAL A 110 -1.60 -29.90 -15.08
C VAL A 110 -0.49 -30.93 -15.24
N ARG A 111 0.23 -30.84 -16.36
CA ARG A 111 1.43 -31.61 -16.66
C ARG A 111 2.50 -30.65 -17.15
N LEU A 112 3.67 -30.69 -16.53
CA LEU A 112 4.87 -29.97 -16.96
C LEU A 112 5.94 -31.00 -17.29
N ASP A 113 6.46 -30.94 -18.51
CA ASP A 113 7.70 -31.63 -18.91
C ASP A 113 8.79 -30.55 -18.99
N TYR A 114 9.78 -30.57 -18.09
CA TYR A 114 10.90 -29.62 -18.07
C TYR A 114 12.22 -30.31 -18.43
N GLU A 115 13.17 -29.52 -18.93
CA GLU A 115 14.53 -29.95 -19.29
C GLU A 115 15.54 -28.86 -18.84
N ASP A 116 16.80 -29.22 -18.65
CA ASP A 116 17.93 -28.37 -18.25
C ASP A 116 18.72 -27.83 -19.45
N ASP A 117 18.49 -28.40 -20.63
CA ASP A 117 19.19 -28.07 -21.86
C ASP A 117 18.32 -27.31 -22.88
N GLY A 118 18.92 -27.02 -24.04
CA GLY A 118 18.20 -26.44 -25.16
C GLY A 118 17.79 -24.98 -24.94
N ARG A 119 16.49 -24.73 -24.79
CA ARG A 119 15.90 -23.37 -24.74
C ARG A 119 15.29 -23.01 -23.39
N TRP A 120 15.32 -23.93 -22.43
CA TRP A 120 14.90 -23.65 -21.06
C TRP A 120 15.86 -22.66 -20.38
N PRO A 121 15.41 -21.95 -19.32
CA PRO A 121 16.25 -20.99 -18.61
C PRO A 121 17.49 -21.63 -17.96
N LEU A 122 18.67 -21.41 -18.55
CA LEU A 122 19.96 -21.94 -18.07
C LEU A 122 20.30 -21.56 -16.61
N ALA A 123 19.74 -20.48 -16.07
CA ALA A 123 20.00 -20.11 -14.68
C ALA A 123 19.26 -21.01 -13.66
N ALA A 124 18.21 -21.70 -14.09
CA ALA A 124 17.53 -22.70 -13.27
C ALA A 124 18.28 -24.04 -13.22
N ASP A 125 19.20 -24.26 -14.16
CA ASP A 125 20.09 -25.41 -14.20
C ASP A 125 21.32 -25.19 -13.28
N GLY A 126 21.17 -25.51 -12.00
CA GLY A 126 22.28 -25.62 -11.03
C GLY A 126 22.91 -24.31 -10.57
N LEU A 127 22.56 -23.18 -11.21
CA LEU A 127 22.83 -21.84 -10.68
C LEU A 127 21.80 -21.44 -9.61
N GLY A 128 20.95 -22.35 -9.16
CA GLY A 128 20.05 -22.20 -8.01
C GLY A 128 18.90 -21.25 -8.22
N HIS A 129 18.54 -20.91 -9.46
CA HIS A 129 17.27 -20.23 -9.73
C HIS A 129 16.14 -21.27 -9.89
N ALA A 130 14.89 -20.86 -9.68
CA ALA A 130 13.75 -21.67 -10.05
C ALA A 130 13.37 -21.43 -11.52
N LEU A 131 12.66 -22.39 -12.11
CA LEU A 131 11.81 -22.13 -13.28
C LEU A 131 10.56 -21.39 -12.81
N VAL A 132 10.25 -20.30 -13.48
CA VAL A 132 9.13 -19.41 -13.17
C VAL A 132 8.26 -19.21 -14.39
N LEU A 133 6.95 -19.42 -14.24
CA LEU A 133 5.98 -19.20 -15.31
C LEU A 133 5.81 -17.69 -15.57
N SER A 134 6.16 -17.26 -16.78
CA SER A 134 6.20 -15.86 -17.23
C SER A 134 4.83 -15.27 -17.52
N SER A 135 3.86 -16.09 -17.92
CA SER A 135 2.48 -15.65 -18.15
C SER A 135 1.50 -16.79 -17.94
N GLY A 136 0.40 -16.49 -17.24
CA GLY A 136 -0.60 -17.46 -16.86
C GLY A 136 -1.47 -18.01 -18.00
N ASP A 137 -1.41 -17.42 -19.19
CA ASP A 137 -2.21 -17.77 -20.37
C ASP A 137 -1.46 -18.65 -21.38
N GLN A 138 -0.17 -18.92 -21.15
CA GLN A 138 0.65 -19.74 -22.04
C GLN A 138 0.65 -21.21 -21.60
N SER A 139 0.84 -22.11 -22.58
CA SER A 139 0.95 -23.55 -22.30
C SER A 139 2.17 -23.81 -21.42
N VAL A 140 1.98 -24.46 -20.27
CA VAL A 140 3.07 -24.83 -19.35
C VAL A 140 4.14 -25.72 -19.99
N ASN A 141 3.85 -26.40 -21.10
CA ASN A 141 4.83 -27.20 -21.86
C ASN A 141 5.54 -26.41 -22.98
N ASP A 142 5.30 -25.09 -23.13
CA ASP A 142 6.11 -24.24 -24.00
C ASP A 142 7.24 -23.63 -23.15
N TRP A 143 8.49 -23.98 -23.45
CA TRP A 143 9.67 -23.42 -22.77
C TRP A 143 9.69 -21.88 -22.79
N ARG A 144 9.04 -21.22 -23.77
CA ARG A 144 8.94 -19.75 -23.84
C ARG A 144 8.09 -19.15 -22.74
N ALA A 145 7.22 -19.95 -22.15
CA ALA A 145 6.42 -19.55 -21.00
C ALA A 145 7.25 -19.52 -19.72
N TRP A 146 8.50 -20.00 -19.71
CA TRP A 146 9.32 -20.10 -18.52
C TRP A 146 10.53 -19.17 -18.58
N LYS A 147 10.79 -18.51 -17.45
CA LYS A 147 12.00 -17.73 -17.18
C LYS A 147 12.69 -18.27 -15.92
N ALA A 148 13.93 -17.87 -15.70
CA ALA A 148 14.54 -18.10 -14.40
C ALA A 148 13.96 -17.11 -13.38
N SER A 149 13.86 -17.51 -12.11
CA SER A 149 13.55 -16.60 -11.01
C SER A 149 14.54 -15.43 -11.00
N GLU A 150 14.13 -14.27 -10.52
CA GLU A 150 14.99 -13.06 -10.53
C GLU A 150 16.16 -13.16 -9.55
N ARG A 151 15.99 -13.96 -8.50
CA ARG A 151 17.01 -14.24 -7.49
C ARG A 151 17.23 -15.75 -7.39
N PRO A 152 18.46 -16.19 -7.05
CA PRO A 152 18.67 -17.57 -6.60
C PRO A 152 17.71 -17.88 -5.44
N ASP A 153 17.37 -19.16 -5.28
CA ASP A 153 16.42 -19.72 -4.33
C ASP A 153 14.93 -19.55 -4.69
N GLY A 154 14.64 -18.76 -5.73
CA GLY A 154 13.27 -18.49 -6.17
C GLY A 154 12.45 -17.75 -5.12
N THR A 155 11.11 -17.88 -5.21
CA THR A 155 10.15 -17.11 -4.41
C THR A 155 8.99 -17.99 -3.86
N PRO A 156 9.26 -19.17 -3.27
CA PRO A 156 8.20 -20.11 -2.93
C PRO A 156 7.17 -19.52 -1.97
N GLY A 157 5.90 -19.55 -2.36
CA GLY A 157 4.79 -18.99 -1.58
C GLY A 157 4.57 -17.50 -1.78
N THR A 158 5.30 -16.87 -2.68
CA THR A 158 5.19 -15.45 -3.06
C THR A 158 5.19 -15.34 -4.59
N GLU A 159 4.69 -14.23 -5.15
CA GLU A 159 4.52 -14.09 -6.61
C GLU A 159 5.82 -14.34 -7.40
N PRO A 160 5.87 -15.35 -8.29
CA PRO A 160 6.98 -15.53 -9.22
C PRO A 160 6.74 -14.80 -10.57
N ILE A 161 5.51 -14.34 -10.84
CA ILE A 161 5.09 -13.88 -12.17
C ILE A 161 5.58 -12.45 -12.47
N GLN A 162 6.17 -12.22 -13.65
CA GLN A 162 6.21 -10.86 -14.21
C GLN A 162 4.77 -10.49 -14.60
N GLY A 163 4.13 -9.63 -13.82
CA GLY A 163 2.71 -9.29 -13.98
C GLY A 163 1.88 -9.34 -12.68
N ALA A 164 2.50 -9.69 -11.56
CA ALA A 164 2.08 -9.27 -10.23
C ALA A 164 3.37 -8.81 -9.54
N GLU A 165 3.72 -7.52 -9.62
CA GLU A 165 3.26 -6.59 -8.58
C GLU A 165 3.06 -7.36 -7.28
N THR A 166 4.00 -7.27 -6.35
CA THR A 166 3.58 -7.47 -4.98
C THR A 166 2.51 -6.39 -4.77
N PRO A 167 1.24 -6.71 -4.47
CA PRO A 167 0.52 -5.84 -3.59
C PRO A 167 1.23 -6.02 -2.24
N VAL A 168 2.40 -5.41 -2.08
CA VAL A 168 2.50 -4.55 -0.92
C VAL A 168 1.34 -3.58 -1.10
N ASP A 169 0.75 -3.05 -0.05
CA ASP A 169 0.13 -1.74 -0.22
C ASP A 169 1.28 -0.78 -0.65
N SER A 170 1.72 -0.83 -1.91
CA SER A 170 2.09 0.34 -2.64
C SER A 170 0.81 1.13 -2.55
N PRO A 171 0.79 2.27 -1.85
CA PRO A 171 -0.12 3.28 -2.29
C PRO A 171 0.34 3.53 -3.73
N GLU A 172 -0.25 2.84 -4.71
CA GLU A 172 -0.65 3.58 -5.88
C GLU A 172 -1.48 4.69 -5.24
N LEU A 173 -0.82 5.84 -5.03
CA LEU A 173 -1.51 6.99 -4.52
C LEU A 173 -2.46 7.30 -5.64
N ASP A 174 -3.67 6.75 -5.51
CA ASP A 174 -4.77 7.14 -6.34
C ASP A 174 -4.82 8.66 -6.18
N LEU A 175 -4.39 9.40 -7.20
CA LEU A 175 -4.41 10.86 -7.15
C LEU A 175 -5.85 11.38 -7.10
N THR A 176 -6.85 10.50 -7.31
CA THR A 176 -8.24 10.79 -6.93
C THR A 176 -8.45 10.76 -5.41
N GLN A 177 -7.63 10.01 -4.64
CA GLN A 177 -7.57 10.05 -3.17
C GLN A 177 -6.61 11.11 -2.60
N GLY A 178 -5.53 11.51 -3.29
CA GLY A 178 -4.69 12.68 -2.96
C GLY A 178 -3.60 12.46 -1.91
N ILE A 179 -2.56 13.32 -1.94
CA ILE A 179 -1.37 13.28 -1.06
C ILE A 179 -1.76 13.61 0.38
N VAL A 180 -1.51 12.71 1.33
CA VAL A 180 -1.81 12.94 2.76
C VAL A 180 -0.84 13.98 3.36
N LEU A 181 -1.37 15.12 3.77
CA LEU A 181 -0.63 16.21 4.44
C LEU A 181 -0.76 16.13 5.97
N VAL A 182 -1.87 15.58 6.46
CA VAL A 182 -2.17 15.30 7.86
C VAL A 182 -2.96 14.00 7.90
N ASP A 183 -2.61 13.06 8.79
CA ASP A 183 -3.30 11.77 8.90
C ASP A 183 -3.96 11.53 10.27
N PHE A 184 -4.83 10.53 10.39
CA PHE A 184 -5.60 10.30 11.62
C PHE A 184 -4.74 10.05 12.85
N GLY A 185 -3.60 9.38 12.71
CA GLY A 185 -2.68 9.09 13.82
C GLY A 185 -1.68 10.20 14.13
N ASP A 186 -1.67 11.30 13.36
CA ASP A 186 -0.70 12.37 13.53
C ASP A 186 -0.77 13.02 14.91
N LYS A 187 0.37 13.49 15.44
CA LYS A 187 0.36 14.24 16.69
C LYS A 187 -0.24 15.64 16.54
N TRP A 188 -1.08 16.03 17.48
CA TRP A 188 -1.73 17.32 17.58
C TRP A 188 -1.35 18.04 18.88
N ARG A 189 -1.31 19.37 18.81
CA ARG A 189 -1.39 20.24 20.00
C ARG A 189 -2.87 20.48 20.29
N PHE A 190 -3.29 20.32 21.54
CA PHE A 190 -4.69 20.46 21.91
C PHE A 190 -4.90 21.20 23.24
N HIS A 191 -6.07 21.82 23.35
CA HIS A 191 -6.51 22.56 24.52
C HIS A 191 -7.95 22.16 24.90
N ASP A 192 -8.10 21.60 26.10
CA ASP A 192 -9.31 20.96 26.62
C ASP A 192 -9.73 21.51 28.00
N ALA A 193 -9.43 22.80 28.26
CA ALA A 193 -9.68 23.47 29.55
C ALA A 193 -10.93 24.38 29.56
N ASN A 194 -11.87 24.16 28.65
CA ASN A 194 -13.13 24.91 28.49
C ASN A 194 -12.99 26.45 28.41
N GLU A 195 -11.89 26.94 27.85
CA GLU A 195 -11.61 28.36 27.80
C GLU A 195 -11.95 28.98 26.44
N ASN A 196 -12.37 30.24 26.43
CA ASN A 196 -12.47 31.03 25.21
C ASN A 196 -11.09 31.51 24.77
N LEU A 197 -10.52 30.88 23.75
CA LEU A 197 -9.19 31.22 23.23
C LEU A 197 -9.20 32.35 22.19
N GLY A 198 -10.37 32.92 21.90
CA GLY A 198 -10.55 33.90 20.83
C GLY A 198 -10.18 33.32 19.47
N THR A 199 -9.52 34.13 18.62
CA THR A 199 -9.25 33.74 17.22
C THR A 199 -7.77 33.64 16.86
N SER A 200 -6.86 34.04 17.76
CA SER A 200 -5.42 34.10 17.45
C SER A 200 -4.80 32.72 17.26
N TRP A 201 -5.29 31.72 18.00
CA TRP A 201 -4.78 30.35 17.99
C TRP A 201 -4.91 29.65 16.63
N ARG A 202 -5.82 30.12 15.76
CA ARG A 202 -6.07 29.56 14.43
C ARG A 202 -4.97 29.86 13.40
N ARG A 203 -4.04 30.76 13.72
CA ARG A 203 -3.05 31.31 12.77
C ARG A 203 -1.71 30.59 12.85
N VAL A 204 -0.99 30.58 11.73
CA VAL A 204 0.44 30.22 11.71
C VAL A 204 1.22 31.12 12.67
N GLY A 205 2.08 30.53 13.49
CA GLY A 205 2.96 31.25 14.43
C GLY A 205 2.35 31.61 15.78
N PHE A 206 1.15 31.12 16.10
CA PHE A 206 0.65 31.16 17.49
C PHE A 206 1.50 30.24 18.38
N ASP A 207 1.86 30.75 19.56
CA ASP A 207 2.62 30.01 20.57
C ASP A 207 1.67 29.11 21.38
N ASP A 208 1.69 27.81 21.06
CA ASP A 208 0.94 26.77 21.75
C ASP A 208 1.86 25.86 22.59
N THR A 209 3.05 26.34 22.97
CA THR A 209 3.98 25.54 23.77
C THR A 209 3.41 25.10 25.12
N SER A 210 2.42 25.83 25.64
CA SER A 210 1.68 25.48 26.87
C SER A 210 0.53 24.48 26.64
N TRP A 211 0.18 24.18 25.39
CA TRP A 211 -0.89 23.23 25.06
C TRP A 211 -0.41 21.79 25.24
N LYS A 212 -1.35 20.91 25.56
CA LYS A 212 -1.10 19.47 25.64
C LYS A 212 -0.75 18.94 24.23
N GLU A 213 -0.01 17.84 24.17
CA GLU A 213 0.30 17.13 22.91
C GLU A 213 -0.14 15.68 23.03
N GLY A 214 -0.73 15.14 21.97
CA GLY A 214 -1.18 13.75 21.90
C GLY A 214 -1.29 13.25 20.46
N SER A 215 -1.26 11.93 20.28
CA SER A 215 -1.50 11.30 18.97
C SER A 215 -2.98 11.41 18.58
N GLY A 216 -3.23 11.57 17.28
CA GLY A 216 -4.55 11.83 16.70
C GLY A 216 -5.50 10.65 16.80
N LEU A 217 -6.77 10.95 16.46
CA LEU A 217 -7.95 10.20 16.86
C LEU A 217 -8.05 10.19 18.40
N PHE A 218 -8.45 11.32 18.97
CA PHE A 218 -8.54 11.57 20.41
C PHE A 218 -10.01 11.44 20.88
N GLY A 219 -10.24 11.17 22.16
CA GLY A 219 -11.45 10.49 22.69
C GLY A 219 -12.41 11.35 23.53
N PHE A 220 -13.64 10.91 23.81
CA PHE A 220 -14.06 9.60 24.30
C PHE A 220 -15.18 8.96 23.49
N GLU A 221 -15.06 7.66 23.21
CA GLU A 221 -16.21 6.80 22.98
C GLU A 221 -15.92 5.39 23.50
N ASN A 222 -16.94 4.52 23.58
CA ASN A 222 -16.88 3.18 24.18
C ASN A 222 -17.20 2.04 23.18
N SER A 223 -17.15 2.36 21.88
CA SER A 223 -17.40 1.49 20.74
C SER A 223 -16.14 1.31 19.89
N ALA A 224 -16.15 0.34 18.97
CA ALA A 224 -15.05 0.15 18.03
C ALA A 224 -15.04 1.26 16.96
N LEU A 225 -13.90 1.93 16.81
CA LEU A 225 -13.65 2.96 15.81
C LEU A 225 -12.80 2.45 14.66
N PRO A 226 -12.82 3.13 13.48
CA PRO A 226 -11.80 2.92 12.47
C PRO A 226 -10.39 3.11 13.03
N ASP A 227 -9.43 2.41 12.43
CA ASP A 227 -8.02 2.59 12.77
C ASP A 227 -7.61 4.08 12.66
N PRO A 228 -6.76 4.59 13.58
CA PRO A 228 -6.04 3.85 14.63
C PRO A 228 -6.83 3.62 15.94
N GLY A 229 -8.12 3.96 16.01
CA GLY A 229 -8.87 4.05 17.28
C GLY A 229 -8.37 5.15 18.22
N ILE A 230 -8.98 5.31 19.40
CA ILE A 230 -8.63 6.40 20.34
C ILE A 230 -7.20 6.23 20.86
N GLN A 231 -6.37 7.25 20.66
CA GLN A 231 -4.97 7.29 21.10
C GLN A 231 -4.70 8.26 22.26
N THR A 232 -5.54 9.29 22.42
CA THR A 232 -5.33 10.35 23.44
C THR A 232 -6.63 10.65 24.19
N PRO A 233 -6.65 10.58 25.54
CA PRO A 233 -7.82 10.97 26.32
C PRO A 233 -7.98 12.51 26.34
N LEU A 234 -9.22 12.98 26.38
CA LEU A 234 -9.55 14.38 26.61
C LEU A 234 -10.02 14.60 28.06
N ASN A 235 -10.23 15.87 28.42
CA ASN A 235 -10.97 16.21 29.62
C ASN A 235 -12.49 16.09 29.37
N ASP A 236 -13.21 15.35 30.21
CA ASP A 236 -14.66 15.12 30.13
C ASP A 236 -15.47 15.98 31.11
N GLU A 237 -14.82 16.84 31.89
CA GLU A 237 -15.48 17.68 32.91
C GLU A 237 -16.14 18.94 32.32
N ASP A 238 -17.48 18.91 32.16
CA ASP A 238 -18.34 20.05 31.79
C ASP A 238 -17.89 20.81 30.52
N GLN A 239 -17.37 20.08 29.54
CA GLN A 239 -16.62 20.62 28.41
C GLN A 239 -17.46 20.70 27.13
N LEU A 240 -17.55 21.90 26.52
CA LEU A 240 -18.29 22.07 25.26
C LEU A 240 -17.37 22.16 24.03
N THR A 241 -16.25 22.87 24.16
CA THR A 241 -15.40 23.21 23.02
C THR A 241 -13.96 22.75 23.22
N TYR A 242 -13.44 21.95 22.30
CA TYR A 242 -12.04 21.53 22.30
C TYR A 242 -11.30 22.16 21.12
N TYR A 243 -10.04 22.51 21.31
CA TYR A 243 -9.22 23.14 20.28
C TYR A 243 -8.05 22.27 19.89
N PHE A 244 -7.79 22.16 18.59
CA PHE A 244 -6.73 21.33 18.04
C PHE A 244 -5.94 22.08 16.99
N ARG A 245 -4.63 21.89 16.99
CA ARG A 245 -3.66 22.52 16.10
C ARG A 245 -2.67 21.51 15.55
N LYS A 246 -2.46 21.57 14.24
CA LYS A 246 -1.46 20.78 13.51
C LYS A 246 -0.76 21.67 12.51
N SER A 247 0.53 21.90 12.76
CA SER A 247 1.41 22.47 11.74
C SER A 247 1.88 21.40 10.77
N PHE A 248 1.93 21.73 9.48
CA PHE A 248 2.47 20.87 8.43
C PHE A 248 3.25 21.70 7.39
N GLN A 249 4.14 21.05 6.64
CA GLN A 249 4.94 21.70 5.61
C GLN A 249 4.32 21.48 4.23
N PHE A 250 4.36 22.51 3.39
CA PHE A 250 3.98 22.41 1.99
C PHE A 250 4.96 23.22 1.14
N GLN A 251 5.61 22.58 0.17
CA GLN A 251 6.54 23.26 -0.73
C GLN A 251 6.08 23.21 -2.19
N GLY A 252 4.77 23.05 -2.44
CA GLY A 252 4.21 22.96 -3.80
C GLY A 252 3.56 24.25 -4.33
N ASP A 253 3.05 24.21 -5.57
CA ASP A 253 2.28 25.29 -6.18
C ASP A 253 0.80 25.05 -5.83
N PRO A 254 0.16 25.97 -5.09
CA PRO A 254 -1.24 25.81 -4.74
C PRO A 254 -2.21 25.97 -5.92
N ARG A 255 -1.74 26.41 -7.10
CA ARG A 255 -2.59 26.68 -8.27
C ARG A 255 -3.08 25.38 -8.91
N GLY A 256 -4.40 25.20 -8.92
CA GLY A 256 -5.03 24.00 -9.50
C GLY A 256 -5.06 22.79 -8.56
N ALA A 257 -4.56 22.97 -7.33
CA ALA A 257 -4.71 22.01 -6.25
C ALA A 257 -6.04 22.24 -5.50
N SER A 258 -6.61 21.14 -5.02
CA SER A 258 -7.70 21.10 -4.05
C SER A 258 -7.22 20.37 -2.80
N LEU A 259 -7.81 20.70 -1.66
CA LEU A 259 -7.64 19.93 -0.44
C LEU A 259 -8.94 19.16 -0.19
N ASN A 260 -8.84 17.96 0.38
CA ASN A 260 -9.95 17.16 0.85
C ASN A 260 -9.74 16.86 2.34
N LEU A 261 -10.73 17.18 3.16
CA LEU A 261 -10.70 16.90 4.59
C LEU A 261 -11.70 15.80 4.93
N ASP A 262 -11.17 14.67 5.39
CA ASP A 262 -11.96 13.59 5.98
C ASP A 262 -11.95 13.74 7.50
N MET A 263 -13.05 13.37 8.15
CA MET A 263 -13.12 13.41 9.61
C MET A 263 -13.85 12.19 10.18
N ILE A 264 -13.44 11.77 11.37
CA ILE A 264 -14.23 10.95 12.28
C ILE A 264 -14.67 11.92 13.37
N LEU A 265 -15.94 12.29 13.42
CA LEU A 265 -16.39 13.48 14.16
C LEU A 265 -17.67 13.25 14.93
N ASP A 266 -17.64 13.61 16.22
CA ASP A 266 -18.78 13.70 17.12
C ASP A 266 -18.60 14.88 18.10
N ASP A 267 -19.45 15.92 18.13
CA ASP A 267 -20.66 16.11 17.34
C ASP A 267 -20.47 17.04 16.13
N GLY A 268 -19.79 18.18 16.30
CA GLY A 268 -19.67 19.21 15.27
C GLY A 268 -18.32 19.93 15.30
N ALA A 269 -17.91 20.52 14.19
CA ALA A 269 -16.62 21.18 14.10
C ALA A 269 -16.63 22.45 13.25
N VAL A 270 -15.71 23.36 13.58
CA VAL A 270 -15.29 24.46 12.71
C VAL A 270 -13.82 24.32 12.37
N VAL A 271 -13.50 24.38 11.08
CA VAL A 271 -12.16 24.12 10.57
C VAL A 271 -11.57 25.40 9.97
N TYR A 272 -10.30 25.64 10.30
CA TYR A 272 -9.53 26.77 9.81
C TYR A 272 -8.21 26.32 9.19
N LEU A 273 -7.86 26.92 8.06
CA LEU A 273 -6.55 26.79 7.43
C LEU A 273 -5.86 28.15 7.44
N ASN A 274 -4.68 28.22 8.06
CA ASN A 274 -3.88 29.44 8.16
C ASN A 274 -4.64 30.65 8.72
N GLY A 275 -5.61 30.41 9.61
CA GLY A 275 -6.48 31.41 10.23
C GLY A 275 -7.74 31.77 9.45
N THR A 276 -7.96 31.19 8.27
CA THR A 276 -9.18 31.37 7.45
C THR A 276 -10.13 30.20 7.69
N GLU A 277 -11.40 30.46 7.98
CA GLU A 277 -12.41 29.41 8.11
C GLU A 277 -12.63 28.75 6.74
N VAL A 278 -12.46 27.44 6.66
CA VAL A 278 -12.62 26.67 5.42
C VAL A 278 -13.93 25.89 5.39
N GLY A 279 -14.58 25.74 6.54
CA GLY A 279 -15.93 25.21 6.63
C GLY A 279 -16.32 24.79 8.04
N ARG A 280 -17.54 24.27 8.13
CA ARG A 280 -18.15 23.80 9.37
C ARG A 280 -18.92 22.51 9.12
N ILE A 281 -18.93 21.63 10.11
CA ILE A 281 -19.65 20.38 10.09
C ILE A 281 -20.60 20.37 11.28
N ARG A 282 -21.90 20.17 11.02
CA ARG A 282 -22.96 20.14 12.05
C ARG A 282 -22.96 21.35 13.00
N MET A 283 -22.63 22.55 12.50
CA MET A 283 -22.70 23.80 13.25
C MET A 283 -23.82 24.72 12.73
N PRO A 284 -24.42 25.58 13.57
CA PRO A 284 -25.44 26.52 13.12
C PRO A 284 -24.87 27.59 12.18
N ASN A 285 -25.76 28.21 11.40
CA ASN A 285 -25.43 29.41 10.64
C ASN A 285 -25.14 30.60 11.58
N GLY A 286 -24.35 31.56 11.11
CA GLY A 286 -24.05 32.80 11.84
C GLY A 286 -22.69 32.76 12.55
N THR A 287 -22.51 33.57 13.59
CA THR A 287 -21.23 33.62 14.32
C THR A 287 -21.12 32.43 15.28
N ILE A 288 -20.09 31.60 15.11
CA ILE A 288 -19.75 30.56 16.09
C ILE A 288 -18.89 31.15 17.19
N THR A 289 -19.19 30.77 18.42
CA THR A 289 -18.47 31.15 19.64
C THR A 289 -18.13 29.88 20.42
N PHE A 290 -17.24 29.98 21.41
CA PHE A 290 -16.87 28.82 22.24
C PHE A 290 -18.05 28.21 23.03
N THR A 291 -19.18 28.91 23.15
CA THR A 291 -20.41 28.41 23.80
C THR A 291 -21.46 27.93 22.80
N THR A 292 -21.18 28.00 21.51
CA THR A 292 -22.09 27.52 20.48
C THR A 292 -22.08 26.00 20.50
N THR A 293 -23.25 25.39 20.64
CA THR A 293 -23.42 23.93 20.55
C THR A 293 -23.44 23.49 19.10
N SER A 294 -23.10 22.23 18.85
CA SER A 294 -23.41 21.60 17.57
C SER A 294 -24.92 21.64 17.29
N ALA A 295 -25.29 21.64 16.01
CA ALA A 295 -26.65 21.66 15.49
C ALA A 295 -27.13 20.29 14.98
N GLY A 296 -26.27 19.27 15.04
CA GLY A 296 -26.59 17.89 14.64
C GLY A 296 -27.44 17.17 15.68
N GLY A 297 -28.31 16.25 15.23
CA GLY A 297 -28.91 15.27 16.13
C GLY A 297 -27.87 14.21 16.50
N ALA A 298 -27.95 13.67 17.72
CA ALA A 298 -27.00 12.71 18.28
C ALA A 298 -26.52 11.69 17.24
N VAL A 299 -25.23 11.74 16.92
CA VAL A 299 -24.57 10.68 16.16
C VAL A 299 -24.47 9.49 17.10
N THR A 300 -24.83 8.29 16.67
CA THR A 300 -24.82 7.12 17.57
C THR A 300 -23.42 6.59 17.85
N ASN A 301 -22.55 6.57 16.84
CA ASN A 301 -21.14 6.24 16.93
C ASN A 301 -20.43 6.99 15.81
N ALA A 302 -19.24 7.53 16.08
CA ALA A 302 -18.46 8.23 15.07
C ALA A 302 -18.01 7.24 13.97
N THR A 303 -18.16 7.64 12.71
CA THR A 303 -17.69 6.87 11.55
C THR A 303 -16.87 7.77 10.64
N LEU A 304 -16.08 7.17 9.75
CA LEU A 304 -15.33 7.93 8.76
C LEU A 304 -16.29 8.65 7.81
N GLU A 305 -16.16 9.97 7.75
CA GLU A 305 -16.83 10.83 6.78
C GLU A 305 -15.79 11.44 5.85
N GLU A 306 -15.83 11.03 4.59
CA GLU A 306 -14.87 11.44 3.56
C GLU A 306 -15.31 12.73 2.85
N ASP A 307 -14.32 13.52 2.42
CA ASP A 307 -14.51 14.74 1.61
C ASP A 307 -15.51 15.77 2.19
N LEU A 308 -15.60 15.84 3.52
CA LEU A 308 -16.53 16.73 4.23
C LEU A 308 -16.32 18.20 3.88
N LEU A 309 -15.06 18.60 3.71
CA LEU A 309 -14.68 19.93 3.25
C LEU A 309 -13.67 19.82 2.11
N GLN A 310 -13.82 20.71 1.12
CA GLN A 310 -12.90 20.78 -0.01
C GLN A 310 -12.29 22.19 -0.14
N PRO A 311 -11.36 22.60 0.74
CA PRO A 311 -10.74 23.91 0.67
C PRO A 311 -9.94 24.08 -0.62
N ALA A 312 -9.99 25.28 -1.20
CA ALA A 312 -9.16 25.58 -2.36
C ALA A 312 -7.66 25.60 -1.96
N GLY A 313 -6.81 25.01 -2.80
CA GLY A 313 -5.37 24.94 -2.56
C GLY A 313 -4.70 26.31 -2.41
N ASN A 314 -5.27 27.38 -2.97
CA ASN A 314 -4.77 28.76 -2.86
C ASN A 314 -4.70 29.33 -1.43
N LEU A 315 -5.26 28.63 -0.44
CA LEU A 315 -5.12 28.96 0.98
C LEU A 315 -3.81 28.42 1.59
N LEU A 316 -3.12 27.49 0.91
CA LEU A 316 -1.80 27.01 1.30
C LEU A 316 -0.74 28.08 1.08
N ARG A 317 0.28 28.03 1.94
CA ARG A 317 1.49 28.85 1.89
C ARG A 317 2.66 27.94 1.58
N SER A 318 3.62 28.40 0.78
CA SER A 318 4.92 27.74 0.73
C SER A 318 5.59 27.81 2.11
N GLY A 319 6.06 26.67 2.61
CA GLY A 319 6.57 26.48 3.97
C GLY A 319 5.48 26.03 4.96
N THR A 320 5.52 26.59 6.17
CA THR A 320 4.65 26.18 7.28
C THR A 320 3.20 26.61 7.07
N ASN A 321 2.29 25.64 7.21
CA ASN A 321 0.84 25.83 7.26
C ASN A 321 0.29 25.34 8.60
N GLU A 322 -0.89 25.82 8.96
CA GLU A 322 -1.58 25.48 10.20
C GLU A 322 -3.02 25.03 9.91
N LEU A 323 -3.35 23.79 10.24
CA LEU A 323 -4.71 23.29 10.32
C LEU A 323 -5.19 23.39 11.78
N ALA A 324 -6.29 24.11 11.98
CA ALA A 324 -6.83 24.38 13.31
C ALA A 324 -8.32 24.01 13.36
N VAL A 325 -8.75 23.33 14.43
CA VAL A 325 -10.13 22.80 14.54
C VAL A 325 -10.71 23.14 15.91
N GLU A 326 -11.96 23.63 15.91
CA GLU A 326 -12.83 23.73 17.09
C GLU A 326 -13.81 22.57 17.04
N LEU A 327 -13.73 21.63 17.97
CA LEU A 327 -14.74 20.59 18.19
C LEU A 327 -15.79 21.16 19.14
N HIS A 328 -17.07 20.96 18.83
CA HIS A 328 -18.21 21.43 19.61
C HIS A 328 -19.16 20.28 19.89
N GLN A 329 -19.47 20.06 21.16
CA GLN A 329 -20.47 19.08 21.60
C GLN A 329 -21.89 19.64 21.53
N THR A 330 -22.91 18.78 21.60
CA THR A 330 -24.32 19.17 21.71
C THR A 330 -24.65 19.86 23.04
N ASN A 331 -23.93 19.51 24.10
CA ASN A 331 -24.09 20.08 25.44
C ASN A 331 -22.86 19.80 26.33
N THR A 332 -22.76 20.42 27.50
CA THR A 332 -21.59 20.28 28.40
C THR A 332 -21.49 18.93 29.12
N THR A 333 -22.55 18.10 29.07
CA THR A 333 -22.59 16.77 29.71
C THR A 333 -22.47 15.62 28.72
N SER A 334 -22.17 15.90 27.45
CA SER A 334 -21.97 14.87 26.43
C SER A 334 -20.71 14.06 26.74
N SER A 335 -20.77 12.75 26.51
CA SER A 335 -19.78 11.77 26.98
C SER A 335 -19.06 11.02 25.86
N ASP A 336 -19.18 11.52 24.64
CA ASP A 336 -18.87 10.83 23.37
C ASP A 336 -17.92 11.61 22.43
N ALA A 337 -17.22 12.63 22.94
CA ALA A 337 -16.42 13.57 22.14
C ALA A 337 -15.34 12.88 21.28
N VAL A 338 -15.51 12.71 19.97
CA VAL A 338 -14.44 12.19 19.11
C VAL A 338 -14.17 13.15 17.97
N PHE A 339 -12.89 13.42 17.72
CA PHE A 339 -12.44 14.01 16.48
C PHE A 339 -11.28 13.16 15.94
N GLY A 340 -11.14 13.17 14.63
CA GLY A 340 -10.03 12.63 13.87
C GLY A 340 -10.07 13.38 12.55
N ALA A 341 -8.91 13.73 12.01
CA ALA A 341 -8.84 14.44 10.73
C ALA A 341 -7.72 13.89 9.86
N ARG A 342 -8.03 13.76 8.57
CA ARG A 342 -7.08 13.50 7.51
C ARG A 342 -7.23 14.55 6.42
N LEU A 343 -6.16 15.28 6.15
CA LEU A 343 -6.12 16.32 5.10
C LEU A 343 -5.31 15.79 3.91
N ARG A 344 -5.93 15.73 2.75
CA ARG A 344 -5.34 15.24 1.50
C ARG A 344 -5.25 16.37 0.48
N LEU A 345 -4.17 16.41 -0.29
CA LEU A 345 -3.94 17.33 -1.40
C LEU A 345 -4.19 16.60 -2.71
N THR A 346 -5.21 17.03 -3.44
CA THR A 346 -5.51 16.52 -4.77
C THR A 346 -5.14 17.57 -5.82
N THR A 347 -4.69 17.12 -6.98
CA THR A 347 -4.48 18.00 -8.14
C THR A 347 -5.44 17.59 -9.24
N SER A 348 -5.95 18.56 -10.01
CA SER A 348 -6.69 18.20 -11.22
C SER A 348 -5.73 17.50 -12.17
N SER A 349 -5.92 16.21 -12.44
CA SER A 349 -5.01 15.43 -13.28
C SER A 349 -4.87 16.12 -14.65
N ARG A 350 -3.71 16.73 -14.88
CA ARG A 350 -3.29 17.00 -16.24
C ARG A 350 -2.83 15.66 -16.78
N SER A 351 -3.26 15.32 -18.00
CA SER A 351 -2.78 14.15 -18.72
C SER A 351 -1.25 14.21 -18.75
N SER A 352 -0.59 13.38 -17.96
CA SER A 352 0.84 13.44 -17.68
C SER A 352 1.39 12.03 -17.42
N VAL A 353 2.71 11.94 -17.33
CA VAL A 353 3.40 10.68 -16.99
C VAL A 353 3.11 10.27 -15.55
N VAL A 354 3.18 8.96 -15.27
CA VAL A 354 2.97 8.40 -13.93
C VAL A 354 4.21 7.63 -13.50
N ILE A 355 4.50 7.61 -12.20
CA ILE A 355 5.44 6.65 -11.62
C ILE A 355 4.73 5.30 -11.66
N ASN A 356 5.34 4.35 -12.35
CA ASN A 356 4.82 3.00 -12.52
C ASN A 356 5.36 2.07 -11.44
N GLU A 357 6.65 2.20 -11.11
CA GLU A 357 7.32 1.30 -10.17
C GLU A 357 8.43 2.04 -9.42
N VAL A 358 8.64 1.68 -8.16
CA VAL A 358 9.78 2.13 -7.37
C VAL A 358 10.43 0.91 -6.73
N LEU A 359 11.70 0.66 -7.05
CA LEU A 359 12.58 -0.27 -6.37
C LEU A 359 13.58 0.51 -5.52
N PRO A 360 13.30 0.77 -4.23
CA PRO A 360 14.11 1.65 -3.40
C PRO A 360 15.34 0.90 -2.84
N MET A 361 16.28 0.56 -3.72
CA MET A 361 17.56 -0.08 -3.37
C MET A 361 18.75 0.85 -3.63
N PRO A 362 19.79 0.85 -2.77
CA PRO A 362 20.98 1.64 -3.03
C PRO A 362 21.76 1.12 -4.25
N GLY A 363 22.42 2.01 -4.97
CA GLY A 363 23.26 1.67 -6.13
C GLY A 363 22.45 1.45 -7.41
N ASP A 364 23.11 0.86 -8.43
CA ASP A 364 22.55 0.76 -9.78
C ASP A 364 21.38 -0.22 -9.92
N THR A 365 21.11 -1.02 -8.88
CA THR A 365 20.02 -2.00 -8.86
C THR A 365 18.69 -1.41 -8.41
N GLY A 366 18.68 -0.24 -7.77
CA GLY A 366 17.43 0.46 -7.46
C GLY A 366 17.00 1.38 -8.61
N PHE A 367 15.70 1.48 -8.85
CA PHE A 367 15.18 2.35 -9.90
C PHE A 367 13.80 2.94 -9.54
N ILE A 368 13.45 4.00 -10.26
CA ILE A 368 12.10 4.53 -10.37
C ILE A 368 11.71 4.42 -11.84
N GLU A 369 10.66 3.69 -12.15
CA GLU A 369 10.10 3.57 -13.48
C GLU A 369 8.95 4.56 -13.67
N ILE A 370 8.94 5.22 -14.81
CA ILE A 370 7.93 6.20 -15.21
C ILE A 370 7.26 5.69 -16.49
N TYR A 371 5.94 5.59 -16.45
CA TYR A 371 5.10 5.25 -17.59
C TYR A 371 4.46 6.49 -18.20
N ASN A 372 4.41 6.52 -19.54
CA ASN A 372 3.72 7.56 -20.28
C ASN A 372 2.40 7.03 -20.88
N PRO A 373 1.24 7.34 -20.28
CA PRO A 373 -0.06 6.93 -20.82
C PRO A 373 -0.49 7.75 -22.04
N LEU A 374 0.26 8.79 -22.43
CA LEU A 374 -0.12 9.69 -23.52
C LEU A 374 0.22 9.11 -24.90
N PRO A 375 -0.50 9.54 -25.96
CA PRO A 375 -0.15 9.18 -27.33
C PRO A 375 1.03 9.99 -27.90
N VAL A 376 1.69 10.81 -27.08
CA VAL A 376 2.83 11.66 -27.45
C VAL A 376 3.99 11.47 -26.47
N ALA A 377 5.22 11.61 -26.94
CA ALA A 377 6.40 11.49 -26.08
C ALA A 377 6.48 12.66 -25.09
N VAL A 378 7.00 12.39 -23.88
CA VAL A 378 7.19 13.39 -22.83
C VAL A 378 8.66 13.42 -22.43
N SER A 379 9.28 14.61 -22.48
CA SER A 379 10.61 14.81 -21.90
C SER A 379 10.46 15.12 -20.42
N LEU A 380 11.19 14.37 -19.59
CA LEU A 380 11.29 14.56 -18.14
C LEU A 380 12.40 15.53 -17.77
N LYS A 381 13.10 16.10 -18.74
CA LYS A 381 14.17 17.06 -18.47
C LYS A 381 13.62 18.25 -17.70
N GLY A 382 14.23 18.52 -16.54
CA GLY A 382 13.84 19.58 -15.62
C GLY A 382 12.80 19.17 -14.58
N TYR A 383 12.15 18.00 -14.70
CA TYR A 383 11.25 17.50 -13.65
C TYR A 383 12.02 17.19 -12.37
N PHE A 384 11.32 17.14 -11.25
CA PHE A 384 11.90 16.80 -9.95
C PHE A 384 11.36 15.48 -9.41
N ILE A 385 12.22 14.75 -8.71
CA ILE A 385 11.87 13.57 -7.93
C ILE A 385 12.15 13.85 -6.44
N SER A 386 11.25 13.43 -5.56
CA SER A 386 11.40 13.54 -4.11
C SER A 386 10.89 12.31 -3.38
N ASP A 387 11.46 12.01 -2.21
CA ASP A 387 10.97 11.02 -1.24
C ASP A 387 10.32 11.68 0.00
N ASP A 388 9.91 12.95 -0.13
CA ASP A 388 9.43 13.77 1.00
C ASP A 388 8.32 14.73 0.56
N PRO A 389 7.09 14.54 1.07
CA PRO A 389 5.95 15.37 0.70
C PRO A 389 6.11 16.83 1.15
N GLY A 390 6.99 17.11 2.12
CA GLY A 390 7.30 18.46 2.59
C GLY A 390 8.33 19.19 1.73
N ARG A 391 9.00 18.51 0.80
CA ARG A 391 10.02 19.08 -0.09
C ARG A 391 10.02 18.36 -1.45
N LEU A 392 9.28 18.88 -2.42
CA LEU A 392 9.08 18.21 -3.73
C LEU A 392 10.24 18.42 -4.74
N ASP A 393 11.14 19.34 -4.46
CA ASP A 393 12.22 19.79 -5.36
C ASP A 393 13.59 19.10 -5.12
N LYS A 394 13.60 17.90 -4.53
CA LYS A 394 14.85 17.28 -4.04
C LYS A 394 15.87 16.95 -5.13
N ALA A 395 15.44 16.32 -6.21
CA ALA A 395 16.33 15.81 -7.25
C ALA A 395 15.83 16.19 -8.64
N MET A 396 16.53 17.11 -9.32
CA MET A 396 16.19 17.50 -10.68
C MET A 396 16.71 16.48 -11.70
N ILE A 397 15.86 16.03 -12.61
CA ILE A 397 16.23 15.23 -13.78
C ILE A 397 16.92 16.15 -14.78
N THR A 398 18.25 16.10 -14.83
CA THR A 398 19.06 16.97 -15.70
C THR A 398 19.29 16.39 -17.09
N GLU A 399 19.25 15.06 -17.18
CA GLU A 399 19.40 14.31 -18.42
C GLU A 399 18.19 14.49 -19.35
N ASP A 400 18.44 14.36 -20.65
CA ASP A 400 17.36 14.43 -21.66
C ASP A 400 16.62 13.10 -21.74
N LEU A 401 15.86 12.82 -20.68
CA LEU A 401 15.13 11.58 -20.49
C LEU A 401 13.75 11.70 -21.11
N THR A 402 13.52 11.03 -22.24
CA THR A 402 12.23 11.06 -22.96
C THR A 402 11.49 9.75 -22.83
N VAL A 403 10.26 9.79 -22.33
CA VAL A 403 9.36 8.63 -22.25
C VAL A 403 8.50 8.58 -23.51
N ALA A 404 8.66 7.53 -24.31
CA ALA A 404 7.90 7.33 -25.55
C ALA A 404 6.39 7.19 -25.26
N PRO A 405 5.51 7.43 -26.26
CA PRO A 405 4.08 7.16 -26.10
C PRO A 405 3.83 5.72 -25.69
N ARG A 406 3.01 5.48 -24.65
CA ARG A 406 2.75 4.13 -24.11
C ARG A 406 4.03 3.37 -23.71
N GLY A 407 5.10 4.10 -23.45
CA GLY A 407 6.40 3.55 -23.10
C GLY A 407 6.76 3.79 -21.63
N PHE A 408 7.84 3.14 -21.21
CA PHE A 408 8.41 3.21 -19.87
C PHE A 408 9.81 3.79 -19.93
N GLN A 409 10.24 4.41 -18.84
CA GLN A 409 11.61 4.86 -18.67
C GLN A 409 12.01 4.81 -17.20
N SER A 410 13.19 4.28 -16.93
CA SER A 410 13.70 4.13 -15.57
C SER A 410 14.79 5.16 -15.25
N ILE A 411 14.85 5.56 -13.98
CA ILE A 411 15.88 6.41 -13.37
C ILE A 411 16.50 5.61 -12.24
N SER A 412 17.83 5.48 -12.22
CA SER A 412 18.49 4.71 -11.16
C SER A 412 18.58 5.51 -9.87
N TYR A 413 18.48 4.82 -8.73
CA TYR A 413 18.77 5.41 -7.42
C TYR A 413 20.24 5.83 -7.26
N SER A 414 21.15 5.37 -8.12
CA SER A 414 22.52 5.90 -8.16
C SER A 414 22.62 7.29 -8.79
N ASP A 415 21.64 7.68 -9.61
CA ASP A 415 21.62 8.97 -10.31
C ASP A 415 20.92 10.08 -9.51
N ILE A 416 20.19 9.73 -8.43
CA ILE A 416 19.37 10.66 -7.66
C ILE A 416 19.62 10.53 -6.15
N PRO A 417 19.65 11.65 -5.39
CA PRO A 417 19.94 11.65 -3.97
C PRO A 417 18.73 11.30 -3.09
N LEU A 418 18.02 10.21 -3.39
CA LEU A 418 16.89 9.73 -2.59
C LEU A 418 17.30 8.62 -1.62
N SER A 419 16.54 8.48 -0.54
CA SER A 419 16.73 7.38 0.41
C SER A 419 16.16 6.08 -0.16
N ALA A 420 17.04 5.13 -0.48
CA ALA A 420 16.64 3.78 -0.85
C ALA A 420 16.20 2.98 0.40
N LYS A 421 14.92 3.10 0.79
CA LYS A 421 14.32 2.38 1.91
C LYS A 421 12.97 1.76 1.52
N THR A 422 12.68 0.56 2.03
CA THR A 422 11.35 -0.06 1.90
C THR A 422 10.28 0.85 2.52
N GLY A 423 9.14 1.04 1.82
CA GLY A 423 8.06 1.94 2.24
C GLY A 423 8.28 3.42 1.89
N THR A 424 9.26 3.73 1.03
CA THR A 424 9.49 5.09 0.53
C THR A 424 8.44 5.45 -0.53
N ILE A 425 7.71 6.55 -0.31
CA ILE A 425 6.84 7.16 -1.32
C ILE A 425 7.69 8.10 -2.17
N VAL A 426 7.51 8.10 -3.49
CA VAL A 426 8.33 8.89 -4.42
C VAL A 426 7.44 9.82 -5.24
N TYR A 427 7.64 11.12 -5.11
CA TYR A 427 6.90 12.15 -5.82
C TYR A 427 7.63 12.57 -7.10
N LEU A 428 6.93 12.57 -8.24
CA LEU A 428 7.35 13.21 -9.48
C LEU A 428 6.65 14.56 -9.63
N THR A 429 7.41 15.61 -9.92
CA THR A 429 6.94 17.00 -9.92
C THR A 429 7.35 17.71 -11.21
N GLU A 430 6.51 18.62 -11.73
CA GLU A 430 6.80 19.41 -12.94
C GLU A 430 8.10 20.23 -12.79
N PRO A 431 8.66 20.79 -13.89
CA PRO A 431 9.89 21.59 -13.83
C PRO A 431 9.84 22.87 -12.98
N ASP A 432 8.66 23.22 -12.45
CA ASP A 432 8.52 24.28 -11.46
C ASP A 432 8.97 23.85 -10.05
N GLY A 433 9.25 22.55 -9.84
CA GLY A 433 9.68 21.96 -8.58
C GLY A 433 8.57 21.82 -7.53
N ASN A 434 7.33 22.17 -7.90
CA ASN A 434 6.27 22.44 -6.94
C ASN A 434 4.91 21.79 -7.30
N SER A 435 4.67 21.42 -8.57
CA SER A 435 3.40 20.81 -9.01
C SER A 435 3.49 19.28 -9.11
N PRO A 436 2.88 18.50 -8.19
CA PRO A 436 2.93 17.04 -8.25
C PRO A 436 2.21 16.51 -9.50
N VAL A 437 2.84 15.53 -10.12
CA VAL A 437 2.41 14.86 -11.35
C VAL A 437 2.05 13.41 -11.07
N SER A 438 2.86 12.74 -10.22
CA SER A 438 2.66 11.38 -9.73
C SER A 438 3.29 11.27 -8.34
N ALA A 439 2.87 10.30 -7.54
CA ALA A 439 3.46 10.00 -6.24
C ALA A 439 3.51 8.49 -5.98
#